data_AF-A0A2E2VCR1-F1
#
_entry.id   AF-A0A2E2VCR1-F1
#
_cell.length_a   1.000
_cell.length_b   1.000
_cell.length_c   1.000
_cell.angle_alpha   90.00
_cell.angle_beta   90.00
_cell.angle_gamma   90.00
#
_symmetry.space_group_name_H-M   'P 1'
#
loop_
_entity.id
_entity.type
_entity.pdbx_description
1 polymer ?
#
loop_
_entity_poly.entity_id
_entity_poly.type
_entity_poly.pdbx_seq_one_letter_code
_entity_poly.pdbx_strand_id
1 'polypeptide(L)'
;MEGRVMDKEQVRSLTLAFLMIGSVMLGLFFLGVETDVSDKPPTIAGEEPGSFLIGEVTSITISVNDESIEELELEVSLNEERISDTYVDGNGEYLADISELSTGEYTLFVVARDYLNQETTWETEFTISYPDEGVTEIILDDFETTIEHGSDAILTGNLTHSSIESCDFVWSDSDIEQEQLNVPMDDDGLFSMVFSELNENLTITMEANCGEYIFSTDKVIINYIVEKQQIDDENSTNEDNNTV
;
A
#
# COMPACT_ATOMS: atom_id res chain seq x y z
N MET A 1 85.98 -43.99 -32.24
CA MET A 1 85.76 -43.17 -33.44
C MET A 1 84.27 -43.20 -33.72
N GLU A 2 83.52 -42.12 -33.73
CA GLU A 2 83.84 -40.85 -34.39
C GLU A 2 83.13 -39.69 -33.66
N GLY A 3 83.91 -38.71 -33.20
CA GLY A 3 83.38 -37.43 -32.76
C GLY A 3 83.02 -36.62 -34.00
N ARG A 4 81.74 -36.32 -34.18
CA ARG A 4 81.26 -35.49 -35.29
C ARG A 4 81.69 -34.04 -35.01
N VAL A 5 82.79 -33.63 -35.65
CA VAL A 5 83.23 -32.23 -35.65
C VAL A 5 82.18 -31.44 -36.42
N MET A 6 81.42 -30.62 -35.71
CA MET A 6 80.48 -29.67 -36.28
C MET A 6 81.27 -28.48 -36.83
N ASP A 7 81.12 -28.20 -38.13
CA ASP A 7 81.89 -27.18 -38.83
C ASP A 7 81.60 -25.79 -38.27
N LYS A 8 82.63 -24.97 -38.02
CA LYS A 8 82.49 -23.65 -37.36
C LYS A 8 81.53 -22.70 -38.10
N GLU A 9 81.33 -22.91 -39.40
CA GLU A 9 80.38 -22.16 -40.23
C GLU A 9 78.91 -22.61 -40.01
N GLN A 10 78.67 -23.90 -39.81
CA GLN A 10 77.34 -24.42 -39.47
C GLN A 10 76.88 -23.98 -38.08
N VAL A 11 77.81 -23.88 -37.11
CA VAL A 11 77.50 -23.37 -35.76
C VAL A 11 77.10 -21.90 -35.82
N ARG A 12 77.83 -21.08 -36.59
CA ARG A 12 77.52 -19.65 -36.76
C ARG A 12 76.17 -19.41 -37.42
N SER A 13 75.85 -20.18 -38.47
CA SER A 13 74.56 -20.09 -39.18
C SER A 13 73.39 -20.52 -38.29
N LEU A 14 73.55 -21.58 -37.50
CA LEU A 14 72.52 -22.06 -36.56
C LEU A 14 72.25 -21.03 -35.44
N THR A 15 73.30 -20.41 -34.87
CA THR A 15 73.12 -19.34 -33.86
C THR A 15 72.43 -18.10 -34.43
N LEU A 16 72.71 -17.71 -35.67
CA LEU A 16 72.04 -16.56 -36.30
C LEU A 16 70.56 -16.87 -36.63
N ALA A 17 70.25 -18.10 -37.04
CA ALA A 17 68.86 -18.53 -37.26
C ALA A 17 68.04 -18.56 -35.95
N PHE A 18 68.62 -19.05 -34.85
CA PHE A 18 67.99 -18.99 -33.53
C PHE A 18 67.79 -17.55 -33.03
N LEU A 19 68.73 -16.65 -33.32
CA LEU A 19 68.61 -15.24 -32.93
C LEU A 19 67.54 -14.50 -33.76
N MET A 20 67.41 -14.82 -35.05
CA MET A 20 66.34 -14.26 -35.88
C MET A 20 64.94 -14.80 -35.50
N ILE A 21 64.81 -16.08 -35.13
CA ILE A 21 63.54 -16.64 -34.64
C ILE A 21 63.18 -16.09 -33.24
N GLY A 22 64.17 -15.93 -32.37
CA GLY A 22 63.99 -15.28 -31.06
C GLY A 22 63.56 -13.82 -31.18
N SER A 23 64.09 -13.09 -32.16
CA SER A 23 63.73 -11.70 -32.43
C SER A 23 62.28 -11.53 -32.93
N VAL A 24 61.77 -12.47 -33.74
CA VAL A 24 60.37 -12.42 -34.21
C VAL A 24 59.41 -12.80 -33.08
N MET A 25 59.78 -13.76 -32.23
CA MET A 25 58.96 -14.15 -31.07
C MET A 25 58.94 -13.10 -29.95
N LEU A 26 60.02 -12.35 -29.73
CA LEU A 26 60.03 -11.22 -28.77
C LEU A 26 59.28 -9.98 -29.28
N GLY A 27 59.14 -9.82 -30.60
CA GLY A 27 58.36 -8.72 -31.19
C GLY A 27 56.84 -8.91 -31.09
N LEU A 28 56.36 -10.15 -30.91
CA LEU A 28 54.93 -10.46 -30.78
C LEU A 28 54.41 -10.40 -29.34
N PHE A 29 55.28 -10.34 -28.33
CA PHE A 29 54.88 -10.16 -26.93
C PHE A 29 54.60 -8.69 -26.55
N PHE A 30 54.90 -7.74 -27.45
CA PHE A 30 54.52 -6.33 -27.32
C PHE A 30 53.39 -5.93 -28.28
N LEU A 31 52.64 -6.90 -28.83
CA LEU A 31 51.26 -6.62 -29.24
C LEU A 31 50.50 -6.42 -27.94
N GLY A 32 50.20 -5.15 -27.65
CA GLY A 32 49.48 -4.73 -26.48
C GLY A 32 48.31 -5.68 -26.23
N VAL A 33 48.39 -6.42 -25.14
CA VAL A 33 47.21 -6.56 -24.31
C VAL A 33 47.03 -5.16 -23.72
N GLU A 34 46.54 -4.24 -24.55
CA GLU A 34 45.54 -3.31 -24.07
C GLU A 34 44.48 -4.25 -23.51
N THR A 35 44.45 -4.38 -22.19
CA THR A 35 43.17 -4.57 -21.56
C THR A 35 42.42 -3.31 -21.94
N ASP A 36 41.78 -3.34 -23.11
CA ASP A 36 40.60 -2.54 -23.37
C ASP A 36 39.70 -2.91 -22.19
N VAL A 37 39.77 -2.11 -21.13
CA VAL A 37 38.57 -1.83 -20.36
C VAL A 37 37.73 -1.04 -21.36
N SER A 38 37.15 -1.79 -22.31
CA SER A 38 36.18 -1.26 -23.24
C SER A 38 35.16 -0.62 -22.34
N ASP A 39 35.09 0.70 -22.44
CA ASP A 39 34.18 1.53 -21.70
C ASP A 39 32.76 0.96 -21.80
N LYS A 40 32.07 0.86 -20.67
CA LYS A 40 30.74 0.27 -20.55
C LYS A 40 29.78 1.28 -19.94
N PRO A 41 28.49 1.13 -20.21
CA PRO A 41 27.51 1.97 -19.55
C PRO A 41 27.45 1.63 -18.06
N PRO A 42 27.09 2.61 -17.22
CA PRO A 42 26.93 2.37 -15.79
C PRO A 42 25.84 1.32 -15.56
N THR A 43 25.89 0.65 -14.41
CA THR A 43 24.88 -0.34 -14.01
C THR A 43 24.15 0.14 -12.77
N ILE A 44 22.83 0.00 -12.73
CA ILE A 44 22.00 0.40 -11.61
C ILE A 44 21.31 -0.84 -11.03
N ALA A 45 21.32 -0.97 -9.71
CA ALA A 45 20.54 -1.92 -8.95
C ALA A 45 19.90 -1.19 -7.75
N GLY A 46 18.60 -1.28 -7.58
CA GLY A 46 17.89 -0.64 -6.47
C GLY A 46 17.00 -1.62 -5.71
N GLU A 47 16.63 -1.23 -4.50
CA GLU A 47 15.59 -1.92 -3.74
C GLU A 47 14.22 -1.71 -4.38
N GLU A 48 13.41 -2.76 -4.43
CA GLU A 48 12.01 -2.72 -4.88
C GLU A 48 11.11 -2.85 -3.64
N PRO A 49 10.75 -1.73 -2.97
CA PRO A 49 10.07 -1.78 -1.67
C PRO A 49 8.62 -2.28 -1.77
N GLY A 50 8.01 -2.27 -2.95
CA GLY A 50 6.64 -2.75 -3.15
C GLY A 50 5.61 -1.93 -2.38
N SER A 51 4.85 -2.57 -1.49
CA SER A 51 3.82 -1.91 -0.70
C SER A 51 4.13 -2.01 0.79
N PHE A 52 4.01 -0.88 1.49
CA PHE A 52 4.30 -0.77 2.91
C PHE A 52 3.42 0.30 3.57
N LEU A 53 3.35 0.29 4.90
CA LEU A 53 2.61 1.28 5.67
C LEU A 53 3.41 2.57 5.83
N ILE A 54 2.71 3.68 5.99
CA ILE A 54 3.33 4.98 6.24
C ILE A 54 4.30 4.90 7.43
N GLY A 55 5.54 5.32 7.20
CA GLY A 55 6.62 5.32 8.20
C GLY A 55 7.39 4.01 8.36
N GLU A 56 7.04 2.91 7.67
CA GLU A 56 7.80 1.65 7.74
C GLU A 56 9.14 1.73 6.99
N VAL A 57 9.13 2.33 5.80
CA VAL A 57 10.33 2.54 4.98
C VAL A 57 10.56 4.04 4.87
N THR A 58 11.75 4.48 5.27
CA THR A 58 12.13 5.91 5.26
C THR A 58 13.05 6.27 4.10
N SER A 59 13.66 5.27 3.46
CA SER A 59 14.60 5.49 2.38
C SER A 59 14.72 4.28 1.45
N ILE A 60 15.02 4.53 0.18
CA ILE A 60 15.29 3.49 -0.82
C ILE A 60 16.76 3.55 -1.21
N THR A 61 17.47 2.43 -1.10
CA THR A 61 18.89 2.35 -1.46
C THR A 61 19.04 1.99 -2.94
N ILE A 62 19.85 2.76 -3.65
CA ILE A 62 20.19 2.55 -5.06
C ILE A 62 21.71 2.42 -5.17
N SER A 63 22.19 1.31 -5.71
CA SER A 63 23.59 1.08 -6.02
C SER A 63 23.84 1.32 -7.52
N VAL A 64 24.80 2.18 -7.81
CA VAL A 64 25.27 2.48 -9.16
C VAL A 64 26.74 2.07 -9.25
N ASN A 65 27.05 1.22 -10.22
CA ASN A 65 28.41 0.73 -10.42
C ASN A 65 28.89 1.04 -11.83
N ASP A 66 30.08 1.61 -11.91
CA ASP A 66 30.76 2.04 -13.13
C ASP A 66 32.29 1.92 -12.99
N GLU A 67 33.03 1.99 -14.09
CA GLU A 67 34.49 2.06 -14.06
C GLU A 67 35.02 3.31 -13.34
N SER A 68 34.29 4.43 -13.37
CA SER A 68 34.68 5.71 -12.74
C SER A 68 33.52 6.39 -12.01
N ILE A 69 33.35 6.05 -10.72
CA ILE A 69 32.28 6.61 -9.87
C ILE A 69 32.36 8.15 -9.73
N GLU A 70 33.57 8.72 -9.74
CA GLU A 70 33.78 10.18 -9.59
C GLU A 70 33.28 11.00 -10.80
N GLU A 71 33.11 10.37 -11.95
CA GLU A 71 32.69 11.02 -13.20
C GLU A 71 31.23 10.70 -13.56
N LEU A 72 30.49 10.08 -12.64
CA LEU A 72 29.10 9.69 -12.84
C LEU A 72 28.14 10.85 -12.54
N GLU A 73 27.22 11.09 -13.47
CA GLU A 73 26.07 11.99 -13.30
C GLU A 73 24.83 11.15 -12.96
N LEU A 74 24.17 11.47 -11.86
CA LEU A 74 22.92 10.82 -11.44
C LEU A 74 21.76 11.81 -11.58
N GLU A 75 20.68 11.37 -12.21
CA GLU A 75 19.41 12.09 -12.22
C GLU A 75 18.35 11.21 -11.56
N VAL A 76 17.67 11.73 -10.54
CA VAL A 76 16.60 11.01 -9.85
C VAL A 76 15.34 11.85 -9.89
N SER A 77 14.21 11.22 -10.18
CA SER A 77 12.90 11.83 -10.11
C SER A 77 11.90 10.95 -9.37
N LEU A 78 11.06 11.60 -8.58
CA LEU A 78 9.92 10.99 -7.90
C LEU A 78 8.64 11.55 -8.54
N ASN A 79 7.78 10.69 -9.10
CA ASN A 79 6.55 11.10 -9.79
C ASN A 79 6.80 12.18 -10.86
N GLU A 80 7.84 12.00 -11.68
CA GLU A 80 8.31 12.97 -12.71
C GLU A 80 8.92 14.27 -12.16
N GLU A 81 8.90 14.50 -10.84
CA GLU A 81 9.55 15.65 -10.21
C GLU A 81 11.02 15.33 -9.90
N ARG A 82 11.93 16.14 -10.43
CA ARG A 82 13.37 15.94 -10.25
C ARG A 82 13.81 16.31 -8.84
N ILE A 83 14.50 15.39 -8.18
CA ILE A 83 15.15 15.62 -6.90
C ILE A 83 16.47 16.34 -7.17
N SER A 84 16.71 17.43 -6.46
CA SER A 84 17.98 18.18 -6.53
C SER A 84 19.05 17.51 -5.66
N ASP A 85 20.32 17.81 -5.95
CA ASP A 85 21.47 17.35 -5.15
C ASP A 85 21.58 15.83 -5.02
N THR A 86 21.40 15.12 -6.15
CA THR A 86 21.53 13.67 -6.26
C THR A 86 22.99 13.31 -6.55
N TYR A 87 23.66 12.69 -5.59
CA TYR A 87 25.04 12.21 -5.73
C TYR A 87 25.18 10.81 -5.14
N VAL A 88 25.94 9.96 -5.81
CA VAL A 88 26.37 8.68 -5.26
C VAL A 88 27.51 8.90 -4.26
N ASP A 89 27.56 8.09 -3.22
CA ASP A 89 28.67 8.10 -2.28
C ASP A 89 29.91 7.40 -2.85
N GLY A 90 30.99 7.33 -2.05
CA GLY A 90 32.24 6.68 -2.48
C GLY A 90 32.14 5.17 -2.72
N ASN A 91 31.02 4.54 -2.38
CA ASN A 91 30.72 3.13 -2.65
C ASN A 91 29.78 2.96 -3.87
N GLY A 92 29.36 4.07 -4.49
CA GLY A 92 28.37 4.05 -5.57
C GLY A 92 26.93 3.97 -5.07
N GLU A 93 26.65 4.27 -3.80
CA GLU A 93 25.30 4.19 -3.23
C GLU A 93 24.64 5.57 -3.18
N TYR A 94 23.37 5.65 -3.60
CA TYR A 94 22.50 6.79 -3.42
C TYR A 94 21.31 6.37 -2.55
N LEU A 95 21.00 7.20 -1.54
CA LEU A 95 19.88 6.98 -0.64
C LEU A 95 18.77 7.97 -0.96
N ALA A 96 17.68 7.49 -1.54
CA ALA A 96 16.49 8.31 -1.77
C ALA A 96 15.71 8.44 -0.46
N ASP A 97 15.61 9.65 0.08
CA ASP A 97 14.79 9.93 1.27
C ASP A 97 13.31 9.97 0.87
N ILE A 98 12.50 9.10 1.49
CA ILE A 98 11.05 9.01 1.30
C ILE A 98 10.28 9.22 2.61
N SER A 99 10.96 9.67 3.67
CA SER A 99 10.38 9.78 5.02
C SER A 99 9.26 10.82 5.11
N GLU A 100 9.27 11.84 4.25
CA GLU A 100 8.27 12.90 4.21
C GLU A 100 7.10 12.61 3.24
N LEU A 101 7.08 11.43 2.61
CA LEU A 101 6.01 11.07 1.69
C LEU A 101 4.72 10.72 2.43
N SER A 102 3.60 11.21 1.88
CA SER A 102 2.26 10.82 2.31
C SER A 102 1.87 9.45 1.76
N THR A 103 0.67 8.97 2.09
CA THR A 103 0.10 7.80 1.44
C THR A 103 -0.18 8.06 -0.04
N GLY A 104 0.01 7.06 -0.88
CA GLY A 104 -0.20 7.15 -2.32
C GLY A 104 0.65 6.15 -3.11
N GLU A 105 0.57 6.27 -4.42
CA GLU A 105 1.42 5.56 -5.37
C GLU A 105 2.56 6.47 -5.81
N TYR A 106 3.76 5.91 -5.87
CA TYR A 106 4.97 6.62 -6.19
C TYR A 106 5.81 5.84 -7.19
N THR A 107 6.38 6.56 -8.15
CA THR A 107 7.34 6.04 -9.13
C THR A 107 8.68 6.73 -8.91
N LEU A 108 9.70 5.95 -8.61
CA LEU A 108 11.08 6.41 -8.52
C LEU A 108 11.80 6.03 -9.80
N PHE A 109 12.29 7.04 -10.51
CA PHE A 109 13.00 6.89 -11.77
C PHE A 109 14.41 7.45 -11.65
N VAL A 110 15.39 6.67 -12.10
CA VAL A 110 16.82 6.96 -11.96
C VAL A 110 17.50 6.83 -13.32
N VAL A 111 18.32 7.82 -13.67
CA VAL A 111 19.20 7.80 -14.83
C VAL A 111 20.62 7.99 -14.35
N ALA A 112 21.50 7.04 -14.68
CA ALA A 112 22.94 7.18 -14.47
C ALA A 112 23.63 7.40 -15.81
N ARG A 113 24.54 8.37 -15.88
CA ARG A 113 25.30 8.71 -17.08
C ARG A 113 26.79 8.79 -16.76
N ASP A 114 27.62 8.17 -17.59
CA ASP A 114 29.09 8.26 -17.49
C ASP A 114 29.68 9.48 -18.24
N TYR A 115 31.01 9.63 -18.19
CA TYR A 115 31.75 10.72 -18.87
C TYR A 115 31.68 10.67 -20.41
N LEU A 116 31.32 9.52 -21.00
CA LEU A 116 31.09 9.34 -22.44
C LEU A 116 29.62 9.47 -22.82
N ASN A 117 28.75 9.82 -21.88
CA ASN A 117 27.30 9.93 -22.03
C ASN A 117 26.61 8.61 -22.36
N GLN A 118 27.17 7.49 -21.93
CA GLN A 118 26.42 6.23 -21.95
C GLN A 118 25.47 6.22 -20.75
N GLU A 119 24.24 5.79 -20.99
CA GLU A 119 23.15 5.91 -20.03
C GLU A 119 22.56 4.55 -19.68
N THR A 120 22.20 4.40 -18.40
CA THR A 120 21.35 3.33 -17.92
C THR A 120 20.22 3.93 -17.10
N THR A 121 19.02 3.37 -17.28
CA THR A 121 17.81 3.80 -16.57
C THR A 121 17.31 2.68 -15.67
N TRP A 122 16.79 3.04 -14.50
CA TRP A 122 16.13 2.13 -13.59
C TRP A 122 14.86 2.79 -13.03
N GLU A 123 13.82 1.99 -12.85
CA GLU A 123 12.50 2.46 -12.42
C GLU A 123 11.93 1.45 -11.44
N THR A 124 11.32 1.95 -10.37
CA THR A 124 10.50 1.16 -9.45
C THR A 124 9.24 1.92 -9.09
N GLU A 125 8.16 1.16 -8.89
CA GLU A 125 6.89 1.66 -8.36
C GLU A 125 6.70 1.14 -6.94
N PHE A 126 6.10 1.95 -6.07
CA PHE A 126 5.78 1.57 -4.71
C PHE A 126 4.54 2.28 -4.18
N THR A 127 3.92 1.71 -3.14
CA THR A 127 2.68 2.21 -2.57
C THR A 127 2.82 2.36 -1.05
N ILE A 128 2.48 3.55 -0.55
CA ILE A 128 2.41 3.87 0.87
C ILE A 128 0.94 3.90 1.29
N SER A 129 0.56 3.09 2.28
CA SER A 129 -0.83 3.00 2.78
C SER A 129 -0.94 3.35 4.26
N TYR A 130 -2.14 3.72 4.70
CA TYR A 130 -2.45 3.85 6.12
C TYR A 130 -2.53 2.45 6.77
N PRO A 131 -2.25 2.35 8.09
CA PRO A 131 -2.56 1.13 8.82
C PRO A 131 -4.07 0.84 8.75
N ASP A 132 -4.42 -0.44 8.84
CA ASP A 132 -5.82 -0.87 8.90
C ASP A 132 -6.49 -0.32 10.18
N GLU A 133 -7.68 0.26 10.03
CA GLU A 133 -8.50 0.78 11.12
C GLU A 133 -9.58 -0.22 11.56
N GLY A 134 -9.62 -1.41 10.97
CA GLY A 134 -10.58 -2.44 11.33
C GLY A 134 -11.95 -2.21 10.70
N VAL A 135 -12.90 -3.04 11.11
CA VAL A 135 -14.25 -3.05 10.56
C VAL A 135 -15.23 -2.44 11.54
N THR A 136 -16.20 -1.71 11.00
CA THR A 136 -17.34 -1.20 11.75
C THR A 136 -18.38 -2.31 11.85
N GLU A 137 -18.86 -2.61 13.05
CA GLU A 137 -19.96 -3.57 13.25
C GLU A 137 -20.95 -3.07 14.30
N ILE A 138 -22.24 -3.06 13.95
CA ILE A 138 -23.36 -2.78 14.85
C ILE A 138 -23.91 -4.12 15.36
N ILE A 139 -23.73 -4.37 16.65
CA ILE A 139 -24.18 -5.61 17.30
C ILE A 139 -25.39 -5.30 18.16
N LEU A 140 -26.55 -5.82 17.78
CA LEU A 140 -27.78 -5.64 18.55
C LEU A 140 -27.88 -6.71 19.65
N ASP A 141 -28.39 -6.31 20.82
CA ASP A 141 -28.76 -7.26 21.87
C ASP A 141 -30.01 -8.05 21.48
N ASP A 142 -30.41 -9.01 22.31
CA ASP A 142 -31.71 -9.68 22.16
C ASP A 142 -32.83 -8.74 22.61
N PHE A 143 -33.81 -8.48 21.74
CA PHE A 143 -34.93 -7.58 22.02
C PHE A 143 -36.25 -8.09 21.42
N GLU A 144 -37.37 -7.65 21.99
CA GLU A 144 -38.70 -8.00 21.50
C GLU A 144 -39.07 -7.16 20.27
N THR A 145 -39.33 -7.82 19.15
CA THR A 145 -39.78 -7.15 17.91
C THR A 145 -41.30 -6.98 17.84
N THR A 146 -42.05 -7.68 18.70
CA THR A 146 -43.53 -7.62 18.73
C THR A 146 -43.94 -6.90 20.01
N ILE A 147 -44.59 -5.75 19.86
CA ILE A 147 -44.88 -4.82 20.96
C ILE A 147 -46.39 -4.68 21.13
N GLU A 148 -46.87 -4.71 22.37
CA GLU A 148 -48.29 -4.43 22.66
C GLU A 148 -48.63 -2.96 22.34
N HIS A 149 -49.81 -2.71 21.78
CA HIS A 149 -50.24 -1.35 21.45
C HIS A 149 -50.18 -0.38 22.64
N GLY A 150 -49.43 0.71 22.46
CA GLY A 150 -49.20 1.74 23.46
C GLY A 150 -48.06 1.43 24.44
N SER A 151 -47.33 0.33 24.25
CA SER A 151 -46.14 0.00 25.04
C SER A 151 -44.87 0.61 24.45
N ASP A 152 -43.82 0.65 25.26
CA ASP A 152 -42.51 1.14 24.86
C ASP A 152 -41.67 0.01 24.24
N ALA A 153 -40.90 0.32 23.19
CA ALA A 153 -39.85 -0.55 22.69
C ALA A 153 -38.48 -0.04 23.12
N ILE A 154 -37.61 -0.96 23.53
CA ILE A 154 -36.24 -0.66 23.95
C ILE A 154 -35.29 -1.36 22.97
N LEU A 155 -34.37 -0.60 22.40
CA LEU A 155 -33.31 -1.11 21.55
C LEU A 155 -31.96 -0.85 22.22
N THR A 156 -31.19 -1.90 22.45
CA THR A 156 -29.83 -1.80 22.97
C THR A 156 -28.87 -2.58 22.10
N GLY A 157 -27.60 -2.21 22.16
CA GLY A 157 -26.54 -2.89 21.44
C GLY A 157 -25.20 -2.22 21.67
N ASN A 158 -24.23 -2.64 20.87
CA ASN A 158 -22.88 -2.14 20.87
C ASN A 158 -22.39 -1.84 19.45
N LEU A 159 -21.78 -0.68 19.26
CA LEU A 159 -21.00 -0.36 18.07
C LEU A 159 -19.54 -0.75 18.33
N THR A 160 -18.92 -1.47 17.40
CA THR A 160 -17.50 -1.85 17.52
C THR A 160 -16.70 -1.32 16.34
N HIS A 161 -15.57 -0.68 16.65
CA HIS A 161 -14.56 -0.19 15.71
C HIS A 161 -13.24 0.02 16.49
N SER A 162 -12.09 0.07 15.81
CA SER A 162 -10.80 0.31 16.51
C SER A 162 -10.72 1.71 17.14
N SER A 163 -11.43 2.67 16.53
CA SER A 163 -11.57 4.05 16.95
C SER A 163 -13.06 4.40 17.03
N ILE A 164 -13.69 4.20 18.18
CA ILE A 164 -15.12 4.51 18.38
C ILE A 164 -15.40 6.02 18.28
N GLU A 165 -14.46 6.84 18.74
CA GLU A 165 -14.60 8.30 18.73
C GLU A 165 -14.70 8.90 17.32
N SER A 166 -14.23 8.18 16.28
CA SER A 166 -14.34 8.62 14.88
C SER A 166 -15.65 8.18 14.21
N CYS A 167 -16.49 7.40 14.88
CA CYS A 167 -17.73 6.89 14.34
C CYS A 167 -18.82 7.97 14.26
N ASP A 168 -19.36 8.19 13.07
CA ASP A 168 -20.65 8.83 12.88
C ASP A 168 -21.75 7.75 12.91
N PHE A 169 -22.50 7.69 14.02
CA PHE A 169 -23.54 6.70 14.23
C PHE A 169 -24.92 7.34 14.25
N VAL A 170 -25.72 7.02 13.24
CA VAL A 170 -27.01 7.65 12.99
C VAL A 170 -28.13 6.62 12.84
N TRP A 171 -29.36 7.07 13.08
CA TRP A 171 -30.57 6.30 12.88
C TRP A 171 -31.69 7.14 12.25
N SER A 172 -32.65 6.45 11.64
CA SER A 172 -33.84 7.03 11.03
C SER A 172 -35.02 6.07 11.12
N ASP A 173 -36.23 6.59 11.32
CA ASP A 173 -37.50 5.85 11.16
C ASP A 173 -38.09 5.98 9.74
N SER A 174 -37.37 6.66 8.84
CA SER A 174 -37.76 6.86 7.44
C SER A 174 -36.58 6.57 6.50
N ASP A 175 -36.30 7.47 5.55
CA ASP A 175 -35.14 7.38 4.67
C ASP A 175 -33.93 8.05 5.33
N ILE A 176 -32.94 7.23 5.67
CA ILE A 176 -31.73 7.66 6.39
C ILE A 176 -30.90 8.69 5.60
N GLU A 177 -31.04 8.72 4.28
CA GLU A 177 -30.36 9.70 3.40
C GLU A 177 -31.00 11.10 3.48
N GLN A 178 -32.22 11.20 4.01
CA GLN A 178 -32.99 12.44 4.06
C GLN A 178 -33.13 12.97 5.48
N GLU A 179 -33.45 12.08 6.42
CA GLU A 179 -33.70 12.41 7.81
C GLU A 179 -32.91 11.45 8.70
N GLN A 180 -31.94 12.00 9.44
CA GLN A 180 -31.06 11.23 10.31
C GLN A 180 -30.91 11.93 11.67
N LEU A 181 -30.83 11.11 12.71
CA LEU A 181 -30.55 11.54 14.08
C LEU A 181 -29.37 10.74 14.63
N ASN A 182 -28.54 11.38 15.44
CA ASN A 182 -27.42 10.69 16.06
C ASN A 182 -27.94 9.68 17.09
N VAL A 183 -27.34 8.48 17.09
CA VAL A 183 -27.57 7.48 18.13
C VAL A 183 -26.76 7.89 19.36
N PRO A 184 -27.40 8.07 20.53
CA PRO A 184 -26.67 8.32 21.76
C PRO A 184 -25.93 7.04 22.17
N MET A 185 -24.59 7.10 22.16
CA MET A 185 -23.70 6.04 22.61
C MET A 185 -22.71 6.57 23.65
N ASP A 186 -22.14 5.67 24.45
CA ASP A 186 -21.03 5.98 25.34
C ASP A 186 -19.66 5.78 24.66
N ASP A 187 -18.59 6.05 25.41
CA ASP A 187 -17.21 5.98 24.93
C ASP A 187 -16.78 4.54 24.56
N ASP A 188 -17.50 3.53 25.05
CA ASP A 188 -17.26 2.11 24.74
C ASP A 188 -18.10 1.62 23.53
N GLY A 189 -18.94 2.47 22.96
CA GLY A 189 -19.82 2.17 21.82
C GLY A 189 -21.18 1.59 22.21
N LEU A 190 -21.49 1.48 23.51
CA LEU A 190 -22.78 0.96 23.97
C LEU A 190 -23.86 2.01 23.77
N PHE A 191 -25.00 1.58 23.24
CA PHE A 191 -26.14 2.47 23.00
C PHE A 191 -27.44 1.88 23.54
N SER A 192 -28.36 2.79 23.89
CA SER A 192 -29.71 2.45 24.35
C SER A 192 -30.69 3.50 23.85
N MET A 193 -31.69 3.07 23.09
CA MET A 193 -32.77 3.89 22.59
C MET A 193 -34.11 3.38 23.09
N VAL A 194 -35.02 4.31 23.40
CA VAL A 194 -36.38 4.00 23.87
C VAL A 194 -37.38 4.69 22.95
N PHE A 195 -38.28 3.90 22.38
CA PHE A 195 -39.38 4.35 21.54
C PHE A 195 -40.68 4.19 22.32
N SER A 196 -41.15 5.29 22.89
CA SER A 196 -42.29 5.25 23.81
C SER A 196 -43.63 5.21 23.09
N GLU A 197 -44.61 4.57 23.73
CA GLU A 197 -46.02 4.57 23.34
C GLU A 197 -46.27 4.18 21.87
N LEU A 198 -45.69 3.06 21.40
CA LEU A 198 -45.84 2.62 20.02
C LEU A 198 -47.27 2.16 19.71
N ASN A 199 -47.93 2.86 18.80
CA ASN A 199 -49.30 2.55 18.35
C ASN A 199 -49.34 1.95 16.93
N GLU A 200 -48.28 2.12 16.15
CA GLU A 200 -48.14 1.64 14.77
C GLU A 200 -46.79 0.96 14.56
N ASN A 201 -46.70 0.13 13.53
CA ASN A 201 -45.44 -0.54 13.17
C ASN A 201 -44.36 0.51 12.92
N LEU A 202 -43.17 0.26 13.48
CA LEU A 202 -42.02 1.14 13.36
C LEU A 202 -40.90 0.38 12.68
N THR A 203 -40.35 0.95 11.61
CA THR A 203 -39.14 0.45 10.96
C THR A 203 -38.03 1.43 11.25
N ILE A 204 -36.90 0.92 11.75
CA ILE A 204 -35.74 1.74 12.11
C ILE A 204 -34.57 1.26 11.27
N THR A 205 -33.88 2.20 10.65
CA THR A 205 -32.60 1.97 10.00
C THR A 205 -31.52 2.64 10.84
N MET A 206 -30.44 1.93 11.12
CA MET A 206 -29.26 2.48 11.77
C MET A 206 -28.05 2.27 10.87
N GLU A 207 -27.18 3.25 10.81
CA GLU A 207 -25.97 3.23 10.00
C GLU A 207 -24.83 3.85 10.78
N ALA A 208 -23.71 3.14 10.84
CA ALA A 208 -22.49 3.60 11.47
C ALA A 208 -21.39 3.67 10.42
N ASN A 209 -20.72 4.82 10.35
CA ASN A 209 -19.56 5.02 9.50
C ASN A 209 -18.38 5.47 10.38
N CYS A 210 -17.36 4.63 10.49
CA CYS A 210 -16.21 4.87 11.36
C CYS A 210 -14.92 4.87 10.55
N GLY A 211 -13.96 5.67 10.99
CA GLY A 211 -12.63 5.78 10.39
C GLY A 211 -12.08 7.21 10.43
N GLU A 212 -10.76 7.34 10.49
CA GLU A 212 -10.05 8.61 10.32
C GLU A 212 -9.49 8.73 8.90
N TYR A 213 -8.87 7.66 8.41
CA TYR A 213 -8.23 7.58 7.10
C TYR A 213 -8.84 6.47 6.23
N ILE A 214 -9.23 5.35 6.83
CA ILE A 214 -9.92 4.24 6.16
C ILE A 214 -11.30 4.09 6.79
N PHE A 215 -12.34 4.36 5.99
CA PHE A 215 -13.73 4.30 6.45
C PHE A 215 -14.34 2.93 6.25
N SER A 216 -15.07 2.46 7.27
CA SER A 216 -15.86 1.24 7.24
C SER A 216 -17.29 1.55 7.69
N THR A 217 -18.27 0.93 7.03
CA THR A 217 -19.68 1.21 7.26
C THR A 217 -20.45 -0.07 7.54
N ASP A 218 -21.33 -0.03 8.54
CA ASP A 218 -22.31 -1.07 8.79
C ASP A 218 -23.72 -0.49 8.90
N LYS A 219 -24.71 -1.29 8.51
CA LYS A 219 -26.11 -0.88 8.42
C LYS A 219 -27.04 -2.01 8.85
N VAL A 220 -27.92 -1.67 9.80
CA VAL A 220 -28.91 -2.61 10.32
C VAL A 220 -30.33 -2.04 10.19
N ILE A 221 -31.29 -2.91 9.91
CA ILE A 221 -32.71 -2.56 9.79
C ILE A 221 -33.51 -3.40 10.76
N ILE A 222 -34.32 -2.73 11.57
CA ILE A 222 -35.11 -3.31 12.65
C ILE A 222 -36.59 -3.01 12.39
N ASN A 223 -37.45 -3.99 12.63
CA ASN A 223 -38.89 -3.85 12.44
C ASN A 223 -39.61 -4.20 13.74
N TYR A 224 -40.27 -3.21 14.33
CA TYR A 224 -41.22 -3.40 15.41
C TYR A 224 -42.63 -3.57 14.85
N ILE A 225 -43.30 -4.65 15.26
CA ILE A 225 -44.66 -4.98 14.87
C ILE A 225 -45.56 -4.73 16.08
N VAL A 226 -46.53 -3.82 15.93
CA VAL A 226 -47.46 -3.50 17.02
C VAL A 226 -48.69 -4.40 16.94
N GLU A 227 -48.99 -5.10 18.04
CA GLU A 227 -50.19 -5.91 18.15
C GLU A 227 -51.44 -5.04 18.21
N LYS A 228 -52.44 -5.32 17.37
CA LYS A 228 -53.68 -4.54 17.38
C LYS A 228 -54.45 -4.76 18.68
N GLN A 229 -54.96 -3.69 19.28
CA GLN A 229 -55.94 -3.81 20.37
C GLN A 229 -57.14 -4.65 19.90
N GLN A 230 -57.44 -5.73 20.63
CA GLN A 230 -58.74 -6.38 20.53
C GLN A 230 -59.77 -5.42 21.12
N ILE A 231 -60.51 -4.73 20.25
CA ILE A 231 -61.74 -4.07 20.65
C ILE A 231 -62.78 -5.19 20.81
N ASP A 232 -63.03 -5.60 22.05
CA ASP A 232 -64.20 -6.42 22.39
C ASP A 232 -65.47 -5.56 22.27
N ASP A 233 -65.94 -5.34 21.04
CA ASP A 233 -67.28 -4.81 20.77
C ASP A 233 -68.34 -5.90 21.00
N GLU A 234 -68.55 -6.28 22.27
CA GLU A 234 -69.76 -7.00 22.67
C GLU A 234 -70.75 -6.08 23.40
N ASN A 235 -71.73 -5.63 22.61
CA ASN A 235 -73.16 -5.61 22.92
C ASN A 235 -73.81 -4.27 23.34
N SER A 236 -74.17 -3.47 22.34
CA SER A 236 -75.36 -2.60 22.38
C SER A 236 -76.34 -3.02 21.28
N THR A 237 -76.95 -4.20 21.39
CA THR A 237 -78.16 -4.51 20.61
C THR A 237 -79.35 -3.80 21.22
N ASN A 238 -79.93 -2.88 20.45
CA ASN A 238 -81.29 -2.38 20.59
C ASN A 238 -82.29 -3.54 20.72
N GLU A 239 -83.02 -3.60 21.84
CA GLU A 239 -84.32 -4.28 21.88
C GLU A 239 -85.42 -3.22 21.76
N ASP A 240 -85.81 -2.93 20.51
CA ASP A 240 -87.21 -2.61 20.22
C ASP A 240 -88.00 -3.91 20.36
N ASN A 241 -88.87 -4.03 21.36
CA ASN A 241 -89.98 -4.97 21.31
C ASN A 241 -91.27 -4.36 21.86
N ASN A 242 -92.10 -4.02 20.89
CA ASN A 242 -93.50 -3.64 20.98
C ASN A 242 -94.35 -4.77 21.59
N THR A 243 -95.36 -4.46 22.42
CA THR A 243 -96.58 -5.30 22.55
C THR A 243 -97.77 -4.56 23.19
N VAL A 244 -98.84 -4.47 22.38
CA VAL A 244 -100.30 -4.33 22.63
C VAL A 244 -100.84 -3.06 23.27
#